data_AF-A0A379F0L3-F1
#
_entry.id   AF-A0A379F0L3-F1
#
_cell.length_a   1.000
_cell.length_b   1.000
_cell.length_c   1.000
_cell.angle_alpha   90.00
_cell.angle_beta   90.00
_cell.angle_gamma   90.00
#
_symmetry.space_group_name_H-M   'P 1'
#
loop_
_entity.id
_entity.type
_entity.pdbx_description
1 polymer ?
#
loop_
_entity_poly.entity_id
_entity_poly.type
_entity_poly.pdbx_seq_one_letter_code
_entity_poly.pdbx_strand_id
1 'polypeptide(L)'
;MEEIIGSMFMGLLLLVIYAIAVTVIGFFFSHVFNKKYPNLSAGWIMALPTLHIVNGVGLFWVVMYIVYGFAFAPSVEHKIGDEIVGHFFISFLALLFVAITTVLLIYRGLNFTKTSYKKLKKSSIIATFIVVITTLICLIFDIFASLEVFVFFLTSHGTIIALIVYVQLKYNEQLQQMYATTDGETYEHTVYNGVRNISKSLSSLIPNVSLSSKQDIKNCPYCGEKILAVAVKCKHCGEWLPKEQEVKKKLIPCSVCGEEIEEGTRICPYCNEEVNQ
;
A
#
# COMPACT_ATOMS: atom_id res chain seq x y z
N MET A 1 -41.68 6.35 28.08
CA MET A 1 -40.79 7.45 27.65
C MET A 1 -39.43 7.35 28.33
N GLU A 2 -39.35 7.22 29.66
CA GLU A 2 -38.09 7.02 30.39
C GLU A 2 -37.31 5.77 29.95
N GLU A 3 -37.98 4.63 29.75
CA GLU A 3 -37.33 3.40 29.26
C GLU A 3 -36.72 3.56 27.86
N ILE A 4 -37.38 4.31 26.97
CA ILE A 4 -36.89 4.60 25.62
C ILE A 4 -35.64 5.47 25.70
N ILE A 5 -35.68 6.53 26.51
CA ILE A 5 -34.53 7.43 26.73
C ILE A 5 -33.34 6.65 27.31
N GLY A 6 -33.60 5.75 28.27
CA GLY A 6 -32.59 4.86 28.83
C GLY A 6 -31.96 3.94 27.78
N SER A 7 -32.77 3.31 26.92
CA SER A 7 -32.31 2.46 25.82
C SER A 7 -31.46 3.24 24.81
N MET A 8 -31.88 4.45 24.43
CA MET A 8 -31.13 5.34 23.53
C MET A 8 -29.76 5.73 24.12
N PHE A 9 -29.73 6.07 25.40
CA PHE A 9 -28.48 6.40 26.11
C PHE A 9 -27.52 5.20 26.16
N MET A 10 -28.03 4.01 26.45
CA MET A 10 -27.23 2.78 26.43
C MET A 10 -26.72 2.46 25.03
N GLY A 11 -27.52 2.65 23.98
CA GLY A 11 -27.09 2.50 22.59
C GLY A 11 -25.95 3.47 22.22
N LEU A 12 -26.04 4.73 22.64
CA LEU A 12 -25.00 5.73 22.43
C LEU A 12 -23.72 5.36 23.18
N LEU A 13 -23.84 4.93 24.44
CA LEU A 13 -22.70 4.48 25.25
C LEU A 13 -21.99 3.29 24.58
N LEU A 14 -22.75 2.31 24.08
CA LEU A 14 -22.20 1.16 23.35
C LEU A 14 -21.50 1.59 22.06
N LEU A 15 -22.04 2.56 21.32
CA LEU A 15 -21.40 3.12 20.13
C LEU A 15 -20.05 3.79 20.47
N VAL A 16 -20.00 4.56 21.56
CA VAL A 16 -18.76 5.19 22.02
C VAL A 16 -17.73 4.15 22.45
N ILE A 17 -18.14 3.14 23.22
CA ILE A 17 -17.27 2.02 23.62
C ILE A 17 -16.74 1.28 22.39
N TYR A 18 -17.61 1.00 21.42
CA TYR A 18 -17.23 0.37 20.16
C TYR A 18 -16.20 1.22 19.39
N ALA A 19 -16.43 2.53 19.26
CA ALA A 19 -15.52 3.45 18.58
C ALA A 19 -14.14 3.50 19.24
N ILE A 20 -14.09 3.53 20.58
CA ILE A 20 -12.84 3.45 21.33
C ILE A 20 -12.15 2.10 21.07
N ALA A 21 -12.89 0.99 21.16
CA ALA A 21 -12.35 -0.35 20.97
C ALA A 21 -11.72 -0.53 19.57
N VAL A 22 -12.43 -0.15 18.50
CA VAL A 22 -11.90 -0.28 17.13
C VAL A 22 -10.69 0.63 16.89
N THR A 23 -10.66 1.81 17.51
CA THR A 23 -9.52 2.73 17.42
C THR A 23 -8.30 2.15 18.12
N VAL A 24 -8.46 1.61 19.34
CA VAL A 24 -7.39 0.95 20.09
C VAL A 24 -6.84 -0.26 19.32
N ILE A 25 -7.72 -1.07 18.74
CA ILE A 25 -7.33 -2.22 17.90
C ILE A 25 -6.54 -1.75 16.67
N GLY A 26 -7.01 -0.70 15.99
CA GLY A 26 -6.29 -0.11 14.85
C GLY A 26 -4.90 0.40 15.23
N PHE A 27 -4.78 1.09 16.36
CA PHE A 27 -3.49 1.56 16.88
C PHE A 27 -2.56 0.40 17.22
N PHE A 28 -3.06 -0.66 17.85
CA PHE A 28 -2.29 -1.86 18.16
C PHE A 28 -1.71 -2.49 16.88
N PHE A 29 -2.53 -2.73 15.86
CA PHE A 29 -2.05 -3.31 14.61
C PHE A 29 -1.10 -2.38 13.85
N SER A 30 -1.35 -1.07 13.88
CA SER A 30 -0.45 -0.07 13.32
C SER A 30 0.93 -0.10 14.00
N HIS A 31 0.95 -0.19 15.33
CA HIS A 31 2.19 -0.34 16.10
C HIS A 31 2.93 -1.64 15.76
N VAL A 32 2.21 -2.77 15.72
CA VAL A 32 2.79 -4.08 15.34
C VAL A 32 3.38 -4.03 13.94
N PHE A 33 2.69 -3.39 12.98
CA PHE A 33 3.17 -3.23 11.62
C PHE A 33 4.44 -2.37 11.57
N ASN A 34 4.45 -1.19 12.18
CA ASN A 34 5.61 -0.30 12.20
C ASN A 34 6.83 -0.95 12.89
N LYS A 35 6.60 -1.75 13.96
CA LYS A 35 7.67 -2.49 14.62
C LYS A 35 8.25 -3.58 13.72
N LYS A 36 7.42 -4.23 12.91
CA LYS A 36 7.84 -5.29 11.99
C LYS A 36 8.51 -4.72 10.73
N TYR A 37 8.08 -3.54 10.28
CA TYR A 37 8.53 -2.89 9.06
C TYR A 37 8.84 -1.40 9.32
N PRO A 38 10.02 -1.06 9.86
CA PRO A 38 10.34 0.30 10.31
C PRO A 38 10.41 1.34 9.17
N ASN A 39 10.67 0.90 7.94
CA ASN A 39 10.77 1.76 6.75
C ASN A 39 9.43 1.93 6.01
N LEU A 40 8.35 1.34 6.50
CA LEU A 40 7.03 1.36 5.87
C LEU A 40 6.01 2.09 6.74
N SER A 41 5.04 2.74 6.11
CA SER A 41 3.97 3.45 6.82
C SER A 41 2.76 2.54 7.08
N ALA A 42 2.27 2.49 8.31
CA ALA A 42 1.01 1.82 8.67
C ALA A 42 -0.25 2.65 8.34
N GLY A 43 -0.16 3.69 7.49
CA GLY A 43 -1.25 4.63 7.24
C GLY A 43 -2.54 3.98 6.74
N TRP A 44 -2.46 2.89 5.98
CA TRP A 44 -3.62 2.14 5.51
C TRP A 44 -4.37 1.42 6.65
N ILE A 45 -3.68 0.99 7.72
CA ILE A 45 -4.30 0.33 8.88
C ILE A 45 -5.16 1.33 9.65
N MET A 46 -4.70 2.58 9.74
CA MET A 46 -5.41 3.65 10.45
C MET A 46 -6.68 4.12 9.75
N ALA A 47 -6.90 3.76 8.48
CA ALA A 47 -8.16 4.04 7.79
C ALA A 47 -9.29 3.05 8.16
N LEU A 48 -8.94 1.89 8.73
CA LEU A 48 -9.89 0.81 9.06
C LEU A 48 -10.81 1.15 10.24
N PRO A 49 -10.33 1.75 11.37
CA PRO A 49 -11.21 2.19 12.45
C PRO A 49 -12.29 3.16 11.99
N THR A 50 -11.96 4.11 11.10
CA THR A 50 -12.92 5.07 10.55
C THR A 50 -14.06 4.36 9.82
N LEU A 51 -13.75 3.36 8.99
CA LEU A 51 -14.76 2.55 8.29
C LEU A 51 -15.70 1.86 9.28
N HIS A 52 -15.16 1.28 10.36
CA HIS A 52 -15.94 0.62 11.40
C HIS A 52 -16.83 1.60 12.16
N ILE A 53 -16.30 2.76 12.55
CA ILE A 53 -17.06 3.80 13.27
C ILE A 53 -18.25 4.26 12.43
N VAL A 54 -18.06 4.55 11.14
CA VAL A 54 -19.17 4.98 10.27
C VAL A 54 -20.22 3.89 10.13
N ASN A 55 -19.82 2.63 10.00
CA ASN A 55 -20.77 1.52 9.95
C ASN A 55 -21.55 1.35 11.27
N GLY A 56 -20.87 1.52 12.42
CA GLY A 56 -21.50 1.50 13.74
C GLY A 56 -22.50 2.64 13.94
N VAL A 57 -22.18 3.85 13.46
CA VAL A 57 -23.11 5.00 13.46
C VAL A 57 -24.33 4.71 12.58
N GLY A 58 -24.13 4.08 11.41
CA GLY A 58 -25.22 3.63 10.55
C GLY A 58 -26.16 2.65 11.27
N LEU A 59 -25.61 1.63 11.92
CA LEU A 59 -26.40 0.66 12.69
C LEU A 59 -27.14 1.31 13.87
N PHE A 60 -26.49 2.25 14.58
CA PHE A 60 -27.14 3.02 15.63
C PHE A 60 -28.35 3.78 15.08
N TRP A 61 -28.23 4.41 13.91
CA TRP A 61 -29.35 5.10 13.27
C TRP A 61 -30.49 4.16 12.87
N VAL A 62 -30.19 2.96 12.37
CA VAL A 62 -31.19 1.91 12.10
C VAL A 62 -31.98 1.59 13.36
N VAL A 63 -31.28 1.31 14.47
CA VAL A 63 -31.93 0.98 15.75
C VAL A 63 -32.79 2.14 16.25
N MET A 64 -32.30 3.38 16.14
CA MET A 64 -33.09 4.56 16.52
C MET A 64 -34.37 4.66 15.68
N TYR A 65 -34.27 4.53 14.36
CA TYR A 65 -35.44 4.57 13.47
C TYR A 65 -36.50 3.54 13.88
N ILE A 66 -36.07 2.31 14.20
CA ILE A 66 -36.94 1.23 14.66
C ILE A 66 -37.63 1.59 15.98
N VAL A 67 -36.85 2.02 16.98
CA VAL A 67 -37.37 2.36 18.32
C VAL A 67 -38.38 3.52 18.23
N TYR A 68 -38.09 4.54 17.42
CA TYR A 68 -39.03 5.65 17.19
C TYR A 68 -40.30 5.19 16.46
N GLY A 69 -40.17 4.33 15.44
CA GLY A 69 -41.32 3.77 14.73
C GLY A 69 -42.29 3.03 15.66
N PHE A 70 -41.76 2.15 16.51
CA PHE A 70 -42.56 1.41 17.49
C PHE A 70 -43.19 2.32 18.56
N ALA A 71 -42.50 3.37 19.00
CA ALA A 71 -42.98 4.25 20.06
C ALA A 71 -44.15 5.16 19.65
N PHE A 72 -44.24 5.54 18.36
CA PHE A 72 -45.18 6.56 17.88
C PHE A 72 -46.31 6.02 16.98
N ALA A 73 -46.26 4.77 16.52
CA ALA A 73 -47.29 4.16 15.68
C ALA A 73 -47.58 2.68 16.03
N PRO A 74 -48.16 2.39 17.22
CA PRO A 74 -48.34 1.02 17.72
C PRO A 74 -49.38 0.19 16.94
N SER A 75 -50.25 0.80 16.14
CA SER A 75 -51.35 0.11 15.44
C SER A 75 -50.93 -0.69 14.20
N VAL A 76 -49.63 -0.71 13.85
CA VAL A 76 -49.09 -1.35 12.65
C VAL A 76 -48.19 -2.56 12.99
N GLU A 77 -48.42 -3.16 14.17
CA GLU A 77 -47.59 -4.23 14.77
C GLU A 77 -47.35 -5.45 13.89
N HIS A 78 -48.30 -5.86 13.03
CA HIS A 78 -48.27 -7.20 12.42
C HIS A 78 -47.69 -7.29 11.00
N LYS A 79 -47.48 -6.15 10.31
CA LYS A 79 -46.81 -6.10 8.98
C LYS A 79 -45.42 -5.48 9.02
N ILE A 80 -45.19 -4.55 9.95
CA ILE A 80 -43.92 -3.85 10.09
C ILE A 80 -42.86 -4.71 10.78
N GLY A 81 -43.26 -5.63 11.68
CA GLY A 81 -42.33 -6.47 12.44
C GLY A 81 -41.41 -7.34 11.57
N ASP A 82 -41.96 -8.07 10.60
CA ASP A 82 -41.19 -9.00 9.76
C ASP A 82 -40.25 -8.26 8.79
N GLU A 83 -40.67 -7.11 8.27
CA GLU A 83 -39.91 -6.31 7.30
C GLU A 83 -38.75 -5.55 7.98
N ILE A 84 -38.98 -5.03 9.20
CA ILE A 84 -37.96 -4.37 10.00
C ILE A 84 -36.92 -5.35 10.55
N VAL A 85 -37.34 -6.54 10.99
CA VAL A 85 -36.41 -7.58 11.47
C VAL A 85 -35.48 -8.02 10.34
N GLY A 86 -35.99 -8.14 9.11
CA GLY A 86 -35.17 -8.39 7.92
C GLY A 86 -34.11 -7.30 7.69
N HIS A 87 -34.50 -6.03 7.80
CA HIS A 87 -33.58 -4.89 7.63
C HIS A 87 -32.45 -4.87 8.67
N PHE A 88 -32.79 -5.12 9.93
CA PHE A 88 -31.82 -5.22 11.02
C PHE A 88 -30.83 -6.38 10.79
N PHE A 89 -31.33 -7.55 10.38
CA PHE A 89 -30.51 -8.72 10.10
C PHE A 89 -29.54 -8.48 8.94
N ILE A 90 -30.00 -7.85 7.87
CA ILE A 90 -29.19 -7.49 6.71
C ILE A 90 -28.10 -6.47 7.09
N SER A 91 -28.46 -5.44 7.85
CA SER A 91 -27.50 -4.44 8.35
C SER A 91 -26.43 -5.06 9.26
N PHE A 92 -26.83 -6.00 10.12
CA PHE A 92 -25.91 -6.76 10.96
C PHE A 92 -24.95 -7.64 10.15
N LEU A 93 -25.46 -8.33 9.12
CA LEU A 93 -24.63 -9.11 8.20
C LEU A 93 -23.61 -8.23 7.46
N ALA A 94 -24.01 -7.03 7.03
CA ALA A 94 -23.09 -6.08 6.39
C ALA A 94 -21.94 -5.69 7.34
N LEU A 95 -22.23 -5.42 8.62
CA LEU A 95 -21.20 -5.16 9.63
C LEU A 95 -20.25 -6.35 9.82
N LEU A 96 -20.80 -7.57 9.83
CA LEU A 96 -20.00 -8.80 9.94
C LEU A 96 -19.07 -8.96 8.73
N PHE A 97 -19.56 -8.74 7.50
CA PHE A 97 -18.72 -8.81 6.30
C PHE A 97 -17.61 -7.76 6.30
N VAL A 98 -17.91 -6.53 6.72
CA VAL A 98 -16.88 -5.47 6.88
C VAL A 98 -15.82 -5.88 7.90
N ALA A 99 -16.20 -6.47 9.02
CA ALA A 99 -15.26 -6.97 10.03
C ALA A 99 -14.39 -8.12 9.49
N ILE A 100 -15.00 -9.12 8.85
CA ILE A 100 -14.27 -10.27 8.28
C ILE A 100 -13.26 -9.80 7.23
N THR A 101 -13.69 -8.93 6.31
CA THR A 101 -12.82 -8.40 5.26
C THR A 101 -11.67 -7.56 5.85
N THR A 102 -11.95 -6.74 6.86
CA THR A 102 -10.93 -5.96 7.57
C THR A 102 -9.88 -6.84 8.24
N VAL A 103 -10.31 -7.89 8.96
CA VAL A 103 -9.37 -8.85 9.59
C VAL A 103 -8.51 -9.54 8.54
N LEU A 104 -9.09 -9.95 7.41
CA LEU A 104 -8.35 -10.57 6.31
C LEU A 104 -7.33 -9.62 5.67
N LEU A 105 -7.69 -8.35 5.49
CA LEU A 105 -6.77 -7.32 4.97
C LEU A 105 -5.62 -7.07 5.93
N ILE A 106 -5.89 -6.92 7.24
CA ILE A 106 -4.85 -6.75 8.26
C ILE A 106 -3.91 -7.96 8.28
N TYR A 107 -4.46 -9.17 8.35
CA TYR A 107 -3.66 -10.40 8.41
C TYR A 107 -2.73 -10.53 7.20
N ARG A 108 -3.26 -10.27 6.00
CA ARG A 108 -2.47 -10.38 4.77
C ARG A 108 -1.50 -9.22 4.60
N GLY A 109 -1.86 -8.01 5.02
CA GLY A 109 -0.96 -6.87 5.04
C GLY A 109 0.21 -7.08 5.99
N LEU A 110 -0.01 -7.63 7.20
CA LEU A 110 1.07 -8.00 8.13
C LEU A 110 1.96 -9.15 7.63
N ASN A 111 1.49 -9.92 6.64
CA ASN A 111 2.20 -11.06 6.06
C ASN A 111 2.41 -10.90 4.54
N PHE A 112 2.50 -9.65 4.06
CA PHE A 112 2.51 -9.37 2.62
C PHE A 112 3.71 -10.01 1.92
N THR A 113 4.86 -10.12 2.60
CA THR A 113 6.09 -10.75 2.08
C THR A 113 5.93 -12.24 1.74
N LYS A 114 4.94 -12.93 2.32
CA LYS A 114 4.66 -14.35 2.03
C LYS A 114 3.76 -14.56 0.81
N THR A 115 3.26 -13.48 0.21
CA THR A 115 2.30 -13.51 -0.91
C THR A 115 2.80 -12.65 -2.06
N SER A 116 2.40 -12.97 -3.29
CA SER A 116 2.70 -12.11 -4.45
C SER A 116 1.79 -10.87 -4.49
N TYR A 117 2.35 -9.72 -4.88
CA TYR A 117 1.62 -8.46 -5.11
C TYR A 117 0.33 -8.66 -5.91
N LYS A 118 0.39 -9.38 -7.04
CA LYS A 118 -0.78 -9.63 -7.90
C LYS A 118 -1.91 -10.36 -7.17
N LYS A 119 -1.57 -11.37 -6.35
CA LYS A 119 -2.55 -12.14 -5.57
C LYS A 119 -3.18 -11.29 -4.46
N LEU A 120 -2.35 -10.48 -3.78
CA LEU A 120 -2.82 -9.64 -2.68
C LEU A 120 -3.75 -8.52 -3.18
N LYS A 121 -3.37 -7.84 -4.27
CA LYS A 121 -4.21 -6.83 -4.93
C LYS A 121 -5.55 -7.43 -5.39
N LYS A 122 -5.53 -8.59 -6.05
CA LYS A 122 -6.77 -9.27 -6.50
C LYS A 122 -7.69 -9.57 -5.32
N SER A 123 -7.14 -10.05 -4.21
CA SER A 123 -7.98 -10.36 -3.05
C SER A 123 -8.59 -9.13 -2.40
N SER A 124 -7.86 -8.02 -2.34
CA SER A 124 -8.37 -6.78 -1.77
C SER A 124 -9.54 -6.26 -2.60
N ILE A 125 -9.40 -6.29 -3.93
CA ILE A 125 -10.47 -5.96 -4.88
C ILE A 125 -11.69 -6.86 -4.65
N ILE A 126 -11.50 -8.18 -4.55
CA ILE A 126 -12.61 -9.13 -4.29
C ILE A 126 -13.33 -8.79 -2.98
N ALA A 127 -12.58 -8.53 -1.89
CA ALA A 127 -13.17 -8.16 -0.61
C ALA A 127 -14.04 -6.89 -0.70
N THR A 128 -13.56 -5.89 -1.43
CA THR A 128 -14.31 -4.64 -1.68
C THR A 128 -15.57 -4.90 -2.48
N PHE A 129 -15.49 -5.71 -3.56
CA PHE A 129 -16.66 -6.07 -4.35
C PHE A 129 -17.72 -6.78 -3.52
N ILE A 130 -17.32 -7.70 -2.64
CA ILE A 130 -18.26 -8.39 -1.75
C ILE A 130 -19.02 -7.38 -0.89
N VAL A 131 -18.31 -6.46 -0.22
CA VAL A 131 -18.94 -5.45 0.64
C VAL A 131 -19.85 -4.51 -0.15
N VAL A 132 -19.42 -4.05 -1.33
CA VAL A 132 -20.21 -3.16 -2.18
C VAL A 132 -21.47 -3.87 -2.68
N ILE A 133 -21.35 -5.11 -3.18
CA ILE A 133 -22.49 -5.90 -3.66
C ILE A 133 -23.48 -6.15 -2.52
N THR A 134 -23.00 -6.56 -1.34
CA THR A 134 -23.87 -6.74 -0.16
C THR A 134 -24.59 -5.45 0.20
N THR A 135 -23.88 -4.30 0.18
CA THR A 135 -24.50 -2.99 0.50
C THR A 135 -25.52 -2.55 -0.55
N LEU A 136 -25.28 -2.83 -1.83
CA LEU A 136 -26.25 -2.57 -2.90
C LEU A 136 -27.48 -3.46 -2.76
N ILE A 137 -27.30 -4.72 -2.36
CA ILE A 137 -28.42 -5.62 -2.06
C ILE A 137 -29.25 -5.04 -0.91
N CYS A 138 -28.63 -4.53 0.16
CA CYS A 138 -29.34 -3.84 1.25
C CYS A 138 -30.21 -2.70 0.70
N LEU A 139 -29.63 -1.81 -0.11
CA LEU A 139 -30.36 -0.70 -0.72
C LEU A 139 -31.56 -1.15 -1.56
N ILE A 140 -31.43 -2.27 -2.28
CA ILE A 140 -32.54 -2.84 -3.05
C ILE A 140 -33.67 -3.29 -2.11
N PHE A 141 -33.34 -3.97 -1.00
CA PHE A 141 -34.34 -4.33 0.00
C PHE A 141 -35.01 -3.11 0.63
N ASP A 142 -34.26 -2.03 0.88
CA ASP A 142 -34.80 -0.78 1.43
C ASP A 142 -35.84 -0.15 0.50
N ILE A 143 -35.58 -0.18 -0.83
CA ILE A 143 -36.52 0.29 -1.85
C ILE A 143 -37.83 -0.51 -1.81
N PHE A 144 -37.75 -1.84 -1.64
CA PHE A 144 -38.93 -2.69 -1.56
C PHE A 144 -39.72 -2.48 -0.27
N ALA A 145 -39.06 -2.15 0.85
CA ALA A 145 -39.70 -1.88 2.12
C ALA A 145 -40.51 -0.58 2.10
N SER A 146 -39.87 0.57 1.80
CA SER A 146 -40.58 1.82 1.50
C SER A 146 -39.64 2.90 0.95
N LEU A 147 -40.20 3.85 0.19
CA LEU A 147 -39.42 4.98 -0.33
C LEU A 147 -38.84 5.86 0.78
N GLU A 148 -39.54 6.01 1.91
CA GLU A 148 -39.05 6.79 3.07
C GLU A 148 -37.86 6.10 3.76
N VAL A 149 -37.95 4.79 3.98
CA VAL A 149 -36.86 3.96 4.53
C VAL A 149 -35.63 4.03 3.60
N PHE A 150 -35.84 3.90 2.29
CA PHE A 150 -34.76 4.04 1.31
C PHE A 150 -34.06 5.41 1.39
N VAL A 151 -34.81 6.51 1.39
CA VAL A 151 -34.21 7.86 1.44
C VAL A 151 -33.42 8.07 2.75
N PHE A 152 -33.92 7.52 3.86
CA PHE A 152 -33.24 7.60 5.16
C PHE A 152 -31.90 6.84 5.15
N PHE A 153 -31.87 5.61 4.63
CA PHE A 153 -30.67 4.77 4.63
C PHE A 153 -29.74 4.96 3.42
N LEU A 154 -30.19 5.64 2.36
CA LEU A 154 -29.37 5.95 1.18
C LEU A 154 -28.07 6.66 1.57
N THR A 155 -28.16 7.61 2.50
CA THR A 155 -26.98 8.37 2.95
C THR A 155 -25.99 7.48 3.69
N SER A 156 -26.45 6.63 4.61
CA SER A 156 -25.56 5.75 5.39
C SER A 156 -24.90 4.70 4.49
N HIS A 157 -25.67 3.98 3.67
CA HIS A 157 -25.13 2.99 2.74
C HIS A 157 -24.21 3.63 1.69
N GLY A 158 -24.55 4.81 1.18
CA GLY A 158 -23.69 5.58 0.28
C GLY A 158 -22.34 5.93 0.90
N THR A 159 -22.32 6.39 2.16
CA THR A 159 -21.06 6.67 2.87
C THR A 159 -20.22 5.41 3.12
N ILE A 160 -20.85 4.27 3.43
CA ILE A 160 -20.15 2.99 3.61
C ILE A 160 -19.48 2.57 2.30
N ILE A 161 -20.18 2.66 1.17
CA ILE A 161 -19.63 2.34 -0.16
C ILE A 161 -18.45 3.28 -0.50
N ALA A 162 -18.59 4.57 -0.25
CA ALA A 162 -17.52 5.54 -0.51
C ALA A 162 -16.27 5.24 0.35
N LEU A 163 -16.46 4.94 1.64
CA LEU A 163 -15.37 4.66 2.56
C LEU A 163 -14.66 3.34 2.27
N ILE A 164 -15.40 2.26 1.96
CA ILE A 164 -14.74 0.98 1.61
C ILE A 164 -13.91 1.12 0.33
N VAL A 165 -14.42 1.85 -0.67
CA VAL A 165 -13.66 2.15 -1.89
C VAL A 165 -12.44 3.01 -1.57
N TYR A 166 -12.58 4.05 -0.74
CA TYR A 166 -11.46 4.89 -0.31
C TYR A 166 -10.37 4.07 0.41
N VAL A 167 -10.75 3.25 1.40
CA VAL A 167 -9.83 2.37 2.13
C VAL A 167 -9.12 1.43 1.16
N GLN A 168 -9.85 0.87 0.19
CA GLN A 168 -9.28 -0.02 -0.81
C GLN A 168 -8.28 0.67 -1.74
N LEU A 169 -8.57 1.89 -2.18
CA LEU A 169 -7.65 2.69 -2.98
C LEU A 169 -6.38 3.01 -2.18
N LYS A 170 -6.54 3.44 -0.92
CA LYS A 170 -5.41 3.74 -0.03
C LYS A 170 -4.55 2.50 0.25
N TYR A 171 -5.18 1.35 0.49
CA TYR A 171 -4.47 0.09 0.67
C TYR A 171 -3.67 -0.29 -0.57
N ASN A 172 -4.25 -0.16 -1.77
CA ASN A 172 -3.54 -0.49 -3.02
C ASN A 172 -2.35 0.41 -3.29
N GLU A 173 -2.47 1.71 -3.01
CA GLU A 173 -1.36 2.68 -3.11
C GLU A 173 -0.21 2.30 -2.16
N GLN A 174 -0.53 2.03 -0.89
CA GLN A 174 0.45 1.60 0.10
C GLN A 174 1.06 0.24 -0.23
N LEU A 175 0.29 -0.68 -0.80
CA LEU A 175 0.77 -1.99 -1.22
C LEU A 175 1.90 -1.88 -2.24
N GLN A 176 1.79 -0.98 -3.21
CA GLN A 176 2.87 -0.76 -4.18
C GLN A 176 4.15 -0.28 -3.50
N GLN A 177 4.04 0.64 -2.54
CA GLN A 177 5.18 1.12 -1.76
C GLN A 177 5.83 -0.01 -0.95
N MET A 178 5.03 -0.87 -0.31
CA MET A 178 5.55 -2.01 0.46
C MET A 178 6.41 -2.96 -0.38
N TYR A 179 5.98 -3.30 -1.59
CA TYR A 179 6.78 -4.16 -2.49
C TYR A 179 7.97 -3.41 -3.09
N ALA A 180 7.82 -2.14 -3.49
CA ALA A 180 8.93 -1.36 -4.05
C ALA A 180 10.10 -1.22 -3.05
N THR A 181 9.81 -1.01 -1.77
CA THR A 181 10.83 -0.93 -0.72
C THR A 181 11.43 -2.30 -0.41
N THR A 182 10.63 -3.37 -0.36
CA THR A 182 11.13 -4.72 -0.01
C THR A 182 11.98 -5.33 -1.13
N ASP A 183 11.51 -5.24 -2.38
CA ASP A 183 12.30 -5.62 -3.56
C ASP A 183 13.55 -4.74 -3.65
N GLY A 184 13.40 -3.49 -3.20
CA GLY A 184 14.41 -2.49 -2.99
C GLY A 184 15.61 -2.96 -2.16
N GLU A 185 15.32 -3.23 -0.90
CA GLU A 185 16.28 -3.74 0.07
C GLU A 185 16.84 -5.11 -0.35
N THR A 186 16.03 -5.94 -1.02
CA THR A 186 16.48 -7.24 -1.53
C THR A 186 17.51 -7.09 -2.66
N TYR A 187 17.29 -6.19 -3.63
CA TYR A 187 18.28 -5.92 -4.67
C TYR A 187 19.56 -5.34 -4.06
N GLU A 188 19.44 -4.39 -3.13
CA GLU A 188 20.60 -3.68 -2.58
C GLU A 188 21.46 -4.62 -1.73
N HIS A 189 20.82 -5.46 -0.92
CA HIS A 189 21.50 -6.45 -0.10
C HIS A 189 22.13 -7.58 -0.93
N THR A 190 21.47 -8.06 -2.00
CA THR A 190 22.03 -9.09 -2.90
C THR A 190 23.20 -8.56 -3.71
N VAL A 191 23.12 -7.32 -4.22
CA VAL A 191 24.23 -6.66 -4.93
C VAL A 191 25.39 -6.40 -3.99
N TYR A 192 25.17 -5.80 -2.81
CA TYR A 192 26.26 -5.53 -1.86
C TYR A 192 26.93 -6.82 -1.36
N ASN A 193 26.14 -7.86 -1.04
CA ASN A 193 26.70 -9.16 -0.65
C ASN A 193 27.42 -9.86 -1.81
N GLY A 194 26.89 -9.78 -3.04
CA GLY A 194 27.54 -10.29 -4.24
C GLY A 194 28.88 -9.60 -4.49
N VAL A 195 28.91 -8.27 -4.46
CA VAL A 195 30.13 -7.46 -4.60
C VAL A 195 31.12 -7.76 -3.47
N ARG A 196 30.67 -7.92 -2.21
CA ARG A 196 31.53 -8.28 -1.08
C ARG A 196 32.11 -9.70 -1.18
N ASN A 197 31.35 -10.64 -1.74
CA ASN A 197 31.82 -12.00 -1.94
C ASN A 197 32.82 -12.07 -3.09
N ILE A 198 32.59 -11.32 -4.17
CA ILE A 198 33.53 -11.15 -5.28
C ILE A 198 34.82 -10.45 -4.78
N SER A 199 34.71 -9.43 -3.94
CA SER A 199 35.88 -8.74 -3.40
C SER A 199 36.72 -9.67 -2.51
N LYS A 200 36.08 -10.55 -1.72
CA LYS A 200 36.74 -11.56 -0.88
C LYS A 200 37.37 -12.69 -1.70
N SER A 201 36.72 -13.16 -2.76
CA SER A 201 37.32 -14.16 -3.64
C SER A 201 38.52 -13.58 -4.41
N LEU A 202 38.40 -12.34 -4.90
CA LEU A 202 39.47 -11.69 -5.66
C LEU A 202 40.71 -11.38 -4.80
N SER A 203 40.52 -11.06 -3.52
CA SER A 203 41.63 -10.86 -2.56
C SER A 203 42.35 -12.16 -2.17
N SER A 204 41.74 -13.33 -2.41
CA SER A 204 42.40 -14.63 -2.21
C SER A 204 43.19 -15.12 -3.42
N LEU A 205 42.86 -14.65 -4.63
CA LEU A 205 43.51 -15.05 -5.88
C LEU A 205 44.68 -14.15 -6.30
N ILE A 206 44.78 -12.93 -5.77
CA ILE A 206 45.87 -12.01 -6.13
C ILE A 206 46.37 -11.29 -4.87
N PRO A 207 47.57 -11.62 -4.34
CA PRO A 207 48.12 -10.98 -3.12
C PRO A 207 48.48 -9.50 -3.32
N ASN A 208 48.49 -9.02 -4.57
CA ASN A 208 49.01 -7.70 -4.96
C ASN A 208 48.08 -6.91 -5.90
N VAL A 209 46.76 -7.07 -5.79
CA VAL A 209 45.87 -6.00 -6.27
C VAL A 209 45.85 -4.92 -5.21
N SER A 210 46.80 -3.99 -5.29
CA SER A 210 46.51 -2.64 -4.84
C SER A 210 45.42 -2.13 -5.76
N LEU A 211 44.18 -2.04 -5.26
CA LEU A 211 43.12 -1.29 -5.91
C LEU A 211 43.48 0.21 -5.83
N SER A 212 44.52 0.60 -6.56
CA SER A 212 44.74 1.99 -6.93
C SER A 212 43.78 2.26 -8.07
N SER A 213 42.50 2.41 -7.72
CA SER A 213 41.60 3.18 -8.54
C SER A 213 42.22 4.56 -8.61
N LYS A 214 42.92 4.87 -9.70
CA LYS A 214 43.23 6.24 -10.07
C LYS A 214 41.87 6.89 -10.36
N GLN A 215 41.19 7.27 -9.29
CA GLN A 215 39.92 7.96 -9.33
C GLN A 215 40.26 9.33 -9.89
N ASP A 216 39.98 9.54 -11.16
CA ASP A 216 40.02 10.89 -11.71
C ASP A 216 38.98 11.71 -10.93
N ILE A 217 39.44 12.79 -10.33
CA ILE A 217 38.65 13.70 -9.51
C ILE A 217 38.35 14.91 -10.38
N LYS A 218 37.08 15.29 -10.47
CA LYS A 218 36.64 16.55 -11.07
C LYS A 218 36.09 17.48 -9.99
N ASN A 219 36.06 18.78 -10.26
CA ASN A 219 35.41 19.72 -9.35
C ASN A 219 33.93 19.81 -9.70
N CYS A 220 33.06 19.91 -8.70
CA CYS A 220 31.65 20.15 -8.92
C CYS A 220 31.46 21.54 -9.55
N PRO A 221 30.73 21.66 -10.67
CA PRO A 221 30.50 22.94 -11.33
C PRO A 221 29.63 23.91 -10.52
N TYR A 222 28.91 23.43 -9.50
CA TYR A 222 28.00 24.24 -8.69
C TYR A 222 28.62 24.76 -7.39
N CYS A 223 29.41 23.94 -6.70
CA CYS A 223 29.98 24.27 -5.39
C CYS A 223 31.52 24.26 -5.35
N GLY A 224 32.18 23.84 -6.43
CA GLY A 224 33.64 23.84 -6.53
C GLY A 224 34.36 22.74 -5.74
N GLU A 225 33.64 21.95 -4.92
CA GLU A 225 34.27 20.85 -4.18
C GLU A 225 34.69 19.68 -5.07
N LYS A 226 35.77 19.02 -4.67
CA LYS A 226 36.34 17.85 -5.35
C LYS A 226 35.42 16.64 -5.22
N ILE A 227 35.01 16.10 -6.36
CA ILE A 227 34.11 14.95 -6.49
C ILE A 227 34.70 13.92 -7.46
N LEU A 228 34.22 12.68 -7.38
CA LEU A 228 34.66 11.63 -8.31
C LEU A 228 34.20 11.98 -9.73
N ALA A 229 35.03 11.70 -10.75
CA ALA A 229 34.67 11.95 -12.16
C ALA A 229 33.37 11.23 -12.58
N VAL A 230 33.11 10.06 -11.98
CA VAL A 230 31.89 9.26 -12.18
C VAL A 230 30.70 9.69 -11.33
N ALA A 231 30.82 10.74 -10.51
CA ALA A 231 29.72 11.19 -9.67
C ALA A 231 28.55 11.70 -10.54
N VAL A 232 27.33 11.23 -10.24
CA VAL A 232 26.09 11.68 -10.88
C VAL A 232 25.41 12.79 -10.07
N LYS A 233 25.66 12.83 -8.75
CA LYS A 233 25.15 13.82 -7.81
C LYS A 233 26.25 14.25 -6.86
N CYS A 234 26.38 15.55 -6.62
CA CYS A 234 27.38 16.07 -5.69
C CYS A 234 26.99 15.73 -4.25
N LYS A 235 27.93 15.15 -3.49
CA LYS A 235 27.73 14.82 -2.06
C LYS A 235 27.75 16.04 -1.13
N HIS A 236 28.30 17.16 -1.61
CA HIS A 236 28.50 18.36 -0.80
C HIS A 236 27.34 19.34 -0.93
N CYS A 237 26.90 19.65 -2.15
CA CYS A 237 25.78 20.56 -2.40
C CYS A 237 24.46 19.86 -2.74
N GLY A 238 24.47 18.56 -3.07
CA GLY A 238 23.27 17.81 -3.43
C GLY A 238 22.75 18.07 -4.86
N GLU A 239 23.42 18.88 -5.67
CA GLU A 239 23.02 19.17 -7.05
C GLU A 239 23.36 18.02 -8.02
N TRP A 240 22.52 17.82 -9.04
CA TRP A 240 22.72 16.78 -10.05
C TRP A 240 23.63 17.26 -11.17
N LEU A 241 24.63 16.44 -11.53
CA LEU A 241 25.63 16.81 -12.53
C LEU A 241 25.12 16.47 -13.95
N PRO A 242 25.35 17.35 -14.94
CA PRO A 242 24.99 17.06 -16.32
C PRO A 242 25.74 15.82 -16.80
N LYS A 243 25.04 14.90 -17.48
CA LYS A 243 25.65 13.71 -18.08
C LYS A 243 26.63 14.15 -19.16
N GLU A 244 27.92 13.86 -18.96
CA GLU A 244 28.92 13.99 -20.03
C GLU A 244 28.49 13.06 -21.18
N GLN A 245 28.25 13.64 -22.35
CA GLN A 245 27.94 12.90 -23.56
C GLN A 245 29.14 11.99 -23.86
N GLU A 246 28.88 10.69 -23.96
CA GLU A 246 29.87 9.70 -24.37
C GLU A 246 30.52 10.18 -25.67
N VAL A 247 31.84 10.41 -25.61
CA VAL A 247 32.66 10.62 -26.81
C VAL A 247 32.47 9.38 -27.66
N LYS A 248 31.72 9.49 -28.77
CA LYS A 248 31.57 8.41 -29.75
C LYS A 248 32.96 8.00 -30.22
N LYS A 249 33.47 6.91 -29.66
CA LYS A 249 34.75 6.34 -30.07
C LYS A 249 34.62 5.89 -31.51
N LYS A 250 35.52 6.35 -32.38
CA LYS A 250 35.57 5.90 -33.77
C LYS A 250 36.14 4.49 -33.81
N LEU A 251 35.41 3.58 -34.44
CA LEU A 251 35.81 2.20 -34.69
C LEU A 251 36.43 2.12 -36.08
N ILE A 252 37.58 1.46 -36.20
CA ILE A 252 38.28 1.16 -37.45
C ILE A 252 38.46 -0.36 -37.56
N PRO A 253 38.43 -0.96 -38.77
CA PRO A 253 38.73 -2.38 -38.92
C PRO A 253 40.23 -2.64 -38.70
N CYS A 254 40.56 -3.72 -37.99
CA CYS A 254 41.93 -4.17 -37.78
C CYS A 254 42.55 -4.65 -39.10
N SER A 255 43.78 -4.21 -39.40
CA SER A 255 44.51 -4.56 -40.64
C SER A 255 44.95 -6.03 -40.72
N VAL A 256 44.97 -6.76 -39.60
CA VAL A 256 45.39 -8.17 -39.53
C VAL A 256 44.19 -9.11 -39.67
N CYS A 257 43.16 -8.93 -38.86
CA CYS A 257 42.03 -9.87 -38.77
C CYS A 257 40.70 -9.31 -39.31
N GLY A 258 40.61 -8.02 -39.58
CA GLY A 258 39.40 -7.37 -40.12
C GLY A 258 38.34 -6.97 -39.08
N GLU A 259 38.54 -7.27 -37.79
CA GLU A 259 37.56 -6.96 -36.73
C GLU A 259 37.56 -5.48 -36.35
N GLU A 260 36.42 -4.92 -35.95
CA GLU A 260 36.30 -3.50 -35.58
C GLU A 260 36.96 -3.22 -34.21
N ILE A 261 37.93 -2.31 -34.19
CA ILE A 261 38.72 -1.90 -33.01
C ILE A 261 38.69 -0.38 -32.82
N GLU A 262 38.95 0.10 -31.60
CA GLU A 262 38.99 1.53 -31.30
C GLU A 262 40.24 2.20 -31.91
N GLU A 263 40.07 3.35 -32.57
CA GLU A 263 41.16 4.16 -33.13
C GLU A 263 42.19 4.53 -32.04
N GLY A 264 43.45 4.10 -32.21
CA GLY A 264 44.53 4.28 -31.22
C GLY A 264 44.96 2.99 -30.48
N THR A 265 44.30 1.87 -30.75
CA THR A 265 44.65 0.57 -30.17
C THR A 265 45.95 0.02 -30.78
N ARG A 266 47.01 -0.11 -29.97
CA ARG A 266 48.33 -0.63 -30.43
C ARG A 266 48.36 -2.14 -30.64
N ILE A 267 47.54 -2.89 -29.90
CA ILE A 267 47.47 -4.36 -29.96
C ILE A 267 46.00 -4.75 -30.08
N CYS A 268 45.64 -5.47 -31.14
CA CYS A 268 44.27 -5.88 -31.38
C CYS A 268 43.80 -6.85 -30.29
N PRO A 269 42.67 -6.62 -29.61
CA PRO A 269 42.18 -7.52 -28.55
C PRO A 269 41.64 -8.86 -29.08
N TYR A 270 41.42 -8.98 -30.39
CA TYR A 270 40.84 -10.18 -31.00
C TYR A 270 41.88 -11.14 -31.59
N CYS A 271 42.94 -10.62 -32.20
CA CYS A 271 44.03 -11.45 -32.74
C CYS A 271 45.35 -11.32 -31.96
N ASN A 272 45.44 -10.40 -30.99
CA ASN A 272 46.64 -10.12 -30.20
C ASN A 272 47.88 -9.70 -31.01
N GLU A 273 47.71 -9.32 -32.27
CA GLU A 273 48.79 -8.77 -33.10
C GLU A 273 48.87 -7.24 -32.96
N GLU A 274 50.08 -6.70 -33.13
CA GLU A 274 50.29 -5.25 -33.16
C GLU A 274 49.62 -4.64 -34.39
N VAL A 275 48.80 -3.62 -34.16
CA VAL A 275 48.10 -2.91 -35.22
C VAL A 275 48.93 -1.68 -35.57
N ASN A 276 49.70 -1.77 -36.65
CA ASN A 276 50.38 -0.61 -37.21
C ASN A 276 49.32 0.28 -37.87
N GLN A 277 49.12 1.47 -37.31
CA GLN A 277 48.14 2.45 -37.79
C GLN A 277 48.58 3.10 -39.11
#